data_AF-A0A136KK24-F1
#
_entry.id   AF-A0A136KK24-F1
#
_cell.length_a   1.000
_cell.length_b   1.000
_cell.length_c   1.000
_cell.angle_alpha   90.00
_cell.angle_beta   90.00
_cell.angle_gamma   90.00
#
_symmetry.space_group_name_H-M   'P 1'
#
loop_
_entity.id
_entity.type
_entity.pdbx_description
1 polymer ?
#
loop_
_entity_poly.entity_id
_entity_poly.type
_entity_poly.pdbx_seq_one_letter_code
_entity_poly.pdbx_strand_id
1 'polypeptide(L)' 'MKSLVLRAIRLYQATGVIDNPIRKMFVSGVSVCRFQPTCSEYAYAAVEKYGVLKGTIKGIARIARCHPWSKGGYDPLV' A
#
# COMPACT_ATOMS: atom_id res chain seq x y z
N MET A 1 20.23 -2.81 5.68
CA MET A 1 19.19 -2.19 6.54
C MET A 1 17.83 -2.02 5.86
N LYS A 2 17.75 -1.73 4.54
CA LYS A 2 16.47 -1.57 3.81
C LYS A 2 15.77 -2.91 3.48
N SER A 3 16.55 -3.98 3.28
CA SER A 3 16.05 -5.28 2.81
C SER A 3 15.18 -6.04 3.81
N LEU A 4 15.42 -5.90 5.12
CA LEU A 4 14.58 -6.53 6.14
C LEU A 4 13.17 -5.91 6.15
N VAL A 5 13.08 -4.59 6.02
CA VAL A 5 11.80 -3.88 5.96
C VAL A 5 11.07 -4.20 4.66
N LEU A 6 11.77 -4.20 3.51
CA LEU A 6 11.16 -4.56 2.23
C LEU A 6 10.70 -6.02 2.19
N ARG A 7 11.45 -6.96 2.81
CA ARG A 7 11.03 -8.37 2.94
C ARG A 7 9.84 -8.53 3.88
N ALA A 8 9.77 -7.78 4.97
CA ALA A 8 8.61 -7.76 5.85
C ALA A 8 7.36 -7.20 5.15
N ILE A 9 7.50 -6.13 4.35
CA ILE A 9 6.41 -5.57 3.54
C ILE A 9 5.97 -6.58 2.47
N ARG A 10 6.90 -7.24 1.77
CA ARG A 10 6.59 -8.31 0.80
C ARG A 10 5.91 -9.51 1.45
N LEU A 11 6.32 -9.92 2.65
CA LEU A 11 5.67 -11.00 3.41
C LEU A 11 4.25 -10.59 3.83
N TYR A 12 4.05 -9.33 4.24
CA TYR A 12 2.74 -8.76 4.53
C TYR A 12 1.83 -8.68 3.28
N GLN A 13 2.39 -8.35 2.12
CA GLN A 13 1.66 -8.41 0.83
C GLN A 13 1.32 -9.86 0.45
N ALA A 14 2.23 -10.81 0.73
CA ALA A 14 2.06 -12.23 0.43
C ALA A 14 1.05 -12.95 1.35
N THR A 15 0.80 -12.46 2.57
CA THR A 15 -0.22 -13.02 3.47
C THR A 15 -1.66 -12.69 3.05
N GLY A 16 -1.85 -11.99 1.92
CA GLY A 16 -3.07 -12.14 1.13
C GLY A 16 -4.33 -11.57 1.77
N VAL A 17 -4.21 -10.66 2.74
CA VAL A 17 -5.40 -9.94 3.23
C VAL A 17 -5.79 -8.84 2.23
N ILE A 18 -4.88 -8.20 1.49
CA ILE A 18 -5.24 -7.12 0.54
C ILE A 18 -5.13 -7.55 -0.93
N ASP A 19 -4.15 -8.41 -1.25
CA ASP A 19 -3.79 -8.73 -2.64
C ASP A 19 -4.17 -10.16 -3.08
N ASN A 20 -4.91 -10.92 -2.25
CA ASN A 20 -5.38 -12.25 -2.64
C ASN A 20 -6.48 -12.12 -3.71
N PRO A 21 -6.30 -12.70 -4.91
CA PRO A 21 -7.28 -12.62 -6.00
C PRO A 21 -8.67 -13.14 -5.58
N ILE A 22 -8.72 -14.12 -4.68
CA ILE A 22 -9.96 -14.70 -4.14
C ILE A 22 -10.70 -13.67 -3.27
N ARG A 23 -9.99 -12.85 -2.47
CA ARG A 23 -10.61 -11.83 -1.62
C ARG A 23 -11.12 -10.63 -2.44
N LYS A 24 -10.39 -10.25 -3.50
CA LYS A 24 -10.81 -9.19 -4.44
C LYS A 24 -12.10 -9.53 -5.18
N MET A 25 -12.33 -10.83 -5.41
CA MET A 25 -13.52 -11.38 -6.05
C MET A 25 -14.73 -11.52 -5.12
N PHE A 26 -14.51 -11.83 -3.83
CA PHE A 26 -15.60 -12.08 -2.85
C PHE A 26 -15.86 -10.95 -1.85
N VAL A 27 -14.97 -9.96 -1.71
CA VAL A 27 -15.05 -8.92 -0.67
C VAL A 27 -14.95 -7.53 -1.29
N SER A 28 -16.01 -7.13 -1.99
CA SER A 28 -16.20 -5.73 -2.44
C SER A 28 -16.61 -4.76 -1.31
N GLY A 29 -16.57 -5.20 -0.05
CA GLY A 29 -17.02 -4.45 1.13
C GLY A 29 -15.93 -4.09 2.16
N VAL A 30 -14.67 -4.49 1.96
CA VAL A 30 -13.55 -4.10 2.85
C VAL A 30 -12.69 -3.08 2.12
N SER A 31 -12.82 -1.81 2.51
CA SER A 31 -11.97 -0.66 2.16
C SER A 31 -10.90 -0.92 1.08
N VAL A 32 -11.35 -1.09 -0.16
CA VAL A 32 -10.46 -1.17 -1.33
C VAL A 32 -9.68 0.13 -1.37
N CYS A 33 -8.35 0.04 -1.42
CA CYS A 33 -7.49 1.22 -1.57
C CYS A 33 -8.06 2.11 -2.68
N ARG A 34 -8.47 3.33 -2.32
CA ARG A 34 -9.07 4.29 -3.26
C ARG A 34 -8.03 4.81 -4.27
N PHE A 35 -6.75 4.67 -3.94
CA PHE A 35 -5.65 5.08 -4.79
C PHE A 35 -5.03 3.88 -5.51
N GLN A 36 -4.61 4.11 -6.75
CA GLN A 36 -3.91 3.15 -7.60
C GLN A 36 -2.50 3.71 -7.91
N PRO A 37 -1.41 2.96 -7.68
CA PRO A 37 -1.33 1.66 -7.00
C PRO A 37 -1.76 1.75 -5.52
N THR A 38 -2.03 0.58 -4.92
CA THR A 38 -2.55 0.44 -3.55
C THR A 38 -1.63 1.11 -2.52
N CYS A 39 -2.14 1.40 -1.32
CA CYS A 39 -1.34 2.05 -0.28
C CYS A 39 -0.15 1.19 0.18
N SER A 40 -0.28 -0.13 0.16
CA SER A 40 0.81 -1.07 0.46
C SER A 40 1.90 -1.06 -0.62
N GLU A 41 1.51 -1.11 -1.90
CA GLU A 41 2.43 -0.99 -3.04
C GLU A 41 3.13 0.37 -3.06
N TYR A 42 2.38 1.44 -2.81
CA TYR A 42 2.96 2.78 -2.67
C TYR A 42 3.96 2.86 -1.52
N ALA A 43 3.64 2.27 -0.36
CA ALA A 43 4.56 2.25 0.78
C ALA A 43 5.83 1.45 0.47
N TYR A 44 5.71 0.32 -0.24
CA TYR A 44 6.86 -0.46 -0.71
C TYR A 44 7.75 0.38 -1.63
N ALA A 45 7.19 0.95 -2.69
CA ALA A 45 7.91 1.78 -3.64
C ALA A 45 8.51 3.05 -2.98
N ALA A 46 7.82 3.63 -1.99
CA ALA A 46 8.33 4.77 -1.25
C ALA A 46 9.53 4.41 -0.37
N VAL A 47 9.50 3.24 0.29
CA VAL A 47 10.61 2.72 1.09
C VAL A 47 11.79 2.33 0.21
N GLU A 48 11.52 1.77 -0.97
CA GLU A 48 12.54 1.42 -1.97
C GLU A 48 13.25 2.68 -2.50
N LYS A 49 12.47 3.71 -2.89
CA LYS A 49 12.99 4.95 -3.48
C LYS A 49 13.60 5.93 -2.48
N TYR A 50 12.96 6.14 -1.33
CA TYR A 50 13.35 7.19 -0.36
C TYR A 50 13.99 6.63 0.92
N GLY A 51 14.07 5.31 1.08
CA GLY A 51 14.53 4.64 2.29
C GLY A 51 13.41 4.48 3.34
N VAL A 52 13.69 3.72 4.40
CA VAL A 52 12.69 3.29 5.40
C VAL A 52 11.96 4.47 6.03
N LEU A 53 12.67 5.45 6.60
CA LEU A 53 12.07 6.59 7.30
C LEU A 53 11.19 7.47 6.41
N LYS A 54 11.71 7.92 5.27
CA LYS A 54 10.94 8.78 4.35
C LYS A 54 9.83 8.01 3.64
N GLY A 55 10.06 6.73 3.36
CA GLY A 55 9.08 5.84 2.74
C GLY A 55 7.89 5.54 3.63
N THR A 56 8.12 5.25 4.92
CA THR A 56 7.03 5.02 5.88
C THR A 56 6.21 6.27 6.10
N ILE A 57 6.84 7.45 6.24
CA ILE A 57 6.12 8.72 6.37
C ILE A 57 5.21 8.97 5.15
N LYS A 58 5.74 8.80 3.93
CA LYS A 58 4.95 8.95 2.70
C LYS A 58 3.81 7.94 2.61
N GLY A 59 4.05 6.67 2.98
CA GLY A 59 3.05 5.61 3.00
C GLY A 59 1.91 5.89 3.99
N ILE A 60 2.24 6.23 5.23
CA ILE A 60 1.28 6.56 6.29
C ILE A 60 0.44 7.78 5.90
N ALA A 61 1.07 8.83 5.38
CA ALA A 61 0.37 10.03 4.91
C ALA A 61 -0.63 9.73 3.78
N ARG A 62 -0.40 8.68 2.98
CA ARG A 62 -1.35 8.23 1.94
C ARG A 62 -2.45 7.35 2.52
N ILE A 63 -2.14 6.47 3.46
CA ILE A 63 -3.14 5.66 4.19
C ILE A 63 -4.13 6.57 4.92
N ALA A 64 -3.65 7.63 5.58
CA ALA A 64 -4.51 8.62 6.25
C ALA A 64 -5.49 9.31 5.29
N ARG A 65 -5.09 9.50 4.02
CA ARG A 65 -5.95 10.04 2.94
C ARG A 65 -6.85 8.99 2.30
N CYS A 66 -6.62 7.70 2.56
CA CYS A 66 -7.36 6.58 2.00
C CYS A 66 -8.59 6.24 2.89
N HIS A 67 -9.53 7.18 2.98
CA HIS A 67 -10.81 7.00 3.67
C HIS A 67 -11.96 6.80 2.66
N PRO A 68 -13.13 6.25 3.07
CA PRO A 68 -14.25 5.95 2.16
C PRO A 68 -14.77 7.14 1.36
N TRP A 69 -14.69 8.36 1.93
CA TRP A 69 -15.05 9.64 1.31
C TRP A 69 -13.96 10.27 0.43
N SER A 70 -12.80 9.63 0.31
CA SER A 70 -11.75 10.11 -0.57
C SER A 70 -12.15 9.84 -2.02
N LYS A 71 -11.97 10.84 -2.91
CA LYS A 71 -12.22 10.68 -4.35
C LYS A 71 -11.37 9.54 -4.96
N GLY A 72 -10.26 9.18 -4.31
CA GLY A 72 -9.31 8.25 -4.87
C GLY A 72 -8.63 8.82 -6.10
N GLY A 73 -7.81 8.01 -6.77
CA GLY A 73 -7.14 8.42 -8.00
C GLY A 73 -5.87 7.64 -8.31
N TYR A 74 -5.33 7.89 -9.50
CA TYR A 74 -4.03 7.36 -9.90
C TYR A 74 -2.92 8.28 -9.38
N ASP A 75 -2.08 7.77 -8.49
CA ASP A 75 -0.95 8.49 -7.91
C ASP A 75 0.25 7.52 -7.82
N PRO A 76 0.86 7.14 -8.96
CA PRO A 76 2.08 6.34 -8.94
C PRO A 76 3.24 7.19 -8.41
N LEU A 77 4.14 6.57 -7.65
CA LEU A 77 5.44 7.18 -7.39
C LEU A 77 6.23 7.18 -8.69
N VAL A 78 6.28 8.33 -9.38
CA VAL A 78 7.30 8.63 -10.40
C VAL A 78 8.67 8.59 -9.77
#